data_AF-A0AA51Q749-F1
#
_entry.id   AF-A0AA51Q749-F1
#
_cell.length_a   1.000
_cell.length_b   1.000
_cell.length_c   1.000
_cell.angle_alpha   90.00
_cell.angle_beta   90.00
_cell.angle_gamma   90.00
#
_symmetry.space_group_name_H-M   'P 1'
#
loop_
_entity.id
_entity.type
_entity.pdbx_description
1 polymer ?
#
loop_
_entity_poly.entity_id
_entity_poly.type
_entity_poly.pdbx_seq_one_letter_code
_entity_poly.pdbx_strand_id
1 'polypeptide(L)' 'MKVVPNTSGRFRNGSLAVGKDGYIYGAVEKKLFRVQSKTMKLEFLTKVPAEDLAIGEDGRIYFSEHANLWTYQP' A
#
# COMPACT_ATOMS: atom_id res chain seq x y z
N MET A 1 -5.05 -14.08 -7.12
CA MET A 1 -3.94 -13.17 -7.46
C MET A 1 -2.98 -13.13 -6.29
N LYS A 2 -1.70 -13.43 -6.50
CA LYS A 2 -0.66 -13.34 -5.46
C LYS A 2 0.07 -12.02 -5.66
N VAL A 3 0.04 -11.13 -4.67
CA VAL A 3 0.64 -9.78 -4.78
C VAL A 3 2.17 -9.86 -4.64
N VAL A 4 2.65 -10.68 -3.71
CA VAL A 4 4.09 -10.85 -3.39
C VAL A 4 4.40 -12.30 -2.97
N PRO A 5 5.67 -12.77 -3.12
CA PRO A 5 6.03 -14.17 -2.91
C PRO A 5 5.87 -14.68 -1.47
N ASN A 6 6.16 -13.89 -0.43
CA ASN A 6 6.08 -14.34 0.96
C ASN A 6 5.09 -13.50 1.78
N THR A 7 3.95 -14.10 2.08
CA THR A 7 3.04 -13.59 3.10
C THR A 7 3.02 -14.54 4.29
N SER A 8 3.39 -14.05 5.48
CA SER A 8 3.46 -14.85 6.71
C SER A 8 2.56 -14.24 7.80
N GLY A 9 1.99 -15.06 8.67
CA GLY A 9 1.18 -14.60 9.81
C GLY A 9 1.95 -14.44 11.12
N ARG A 10 3.28 -14.66 11.15
CA ARG A 10 4.07 -14.63 12.40
C ARG A 10 4.30 -13.20 12.90
N PHE A 11 4.51 -12.28 11.97
CA PHE A 11 4.62 -10.85 12.21
C PHE A 11 3.70 -10.14 11.24
N ARG A 12 3.20 -8.95 11.63
CA ARG A 12 2.49 -8.09 10.71
C ARG A 12 3.40 -7.81 9.51
N ASN A 13 3.01 -8.29 8.34
CA ASN A 13 3.81 -8.25 7.13
C ASN A 13 3.19 -7.39 6.03
N GLY A 14 2.06 -6.74 6.32
CA GLY A 14 1.47 -5.73 5.47
C GLY A 14 0.41 -4.89 6.17
N SER A 15 -0.04 -3.86 5.47
CA SER A 15 -1.17 -2.99 5.82
C SER A 15 -2.07 -2.80 4.61
N LEU A 16 -3.34 -2.51 4.89
CA LEU A 16 -4.33 -2.12 3.89
C LEU A 16 -5.06 -0.86 4.38
N ALA A 17 -5.41 0.01 3.44
CA ALA A 17 -6.23 1.19 3.69
C ALA A 17 -7.20 1.43 2.53
N VAL A 18 -8.42 1.87 2.83
CA VAL A 18 -9.44 2.15 1.82
C VAL A 18 -9.35 3.61 1.40
N GLY A 19 -9.06 3.86 0.13
CA GLY A 19 -9.01 5.18 -0.47
C GLY A 19 -10.38 5.77 -0.74
N LYS A 20 -10.46 7.11 -0.71
CA LYS A 20 -11.67 7.87 -1.07
C LYS A 20 -11.97 7.83 -2.58
N ASP A 21 -11.00 7.40 -3.38
CA ASP A 21 -11.03 7.27 -4.84
C ASP A 21 -11.55 5.91 -5.33
N GLY A 22 -11.98 5.04 -4.42
CA GLY A 22 -12.51 3.71 -4.75
C GLY A 22 -11.44 2.63 -4.94
N TYR A 23 -10.18 2.92 -4.61
CA TYR A 23 -9.11 1.92 -4.54
C TYR A 23 -8.85 1.44 -3.11
N ILE A 24 -8.35 0.22 -3.00
CA ILE A 24 -7.75 -0.31 -1.77
C ILE A 24 -6.24 -0.21 -1.95
N TYR A 25 -5.56 0.44 -1.01
CA TYR A 25 -4.12 0.60 -0.99
C TYR A 25 -3.48 -0.37 -0.02
N GLY A 26 -2.27 -0.82 -0.33
CA GLY A 26 -1.55 -1.75 0.52
C GLY A 26 -0.04 -1.64 0.42
N ALA A 27 0.60 -2.01 1.52
CA ALA A 27 2.04 -2.17 1.62
C ALA A 27 2.31 -3.60 2.09
N VAL A 28 3.11 -4.35 1.34
CA VAL A 28 3.48 -5.74 1.68
C VAL A 28 4.79 -6.09 0.99
N GLU A 29 5.71 -6.76 1.71
CA GLU A 29 7.06 -7.09 1.21
C GLU A 29 7.75 -5.91 0.50
N LYS A 30 7.74 -4.73 1.12
CA LYS A 30 8.34 -3.50 0.61
C LYS A 30 7.70 -2.95 -0.68
N LYS A 31 6.54 -3.45 -1.11
CA LYS A 31 5.82 -2.94 -2.28
C LYS A 31 4.60 -2.14 -1.86
N LEU A 32 4.49 -0.92 -2.37
CA LEU A 32 3.26 -0.15 -2.35
C LEU A 32 2.42 -0.48 -3.59
N PHE A 33 1.17 -0.85 -3.37
CA PHE A 33 0.24 -1.21 -4.44
C PHE A 33 -1.15 -0.63 -4.19
N ARG A 34 -1.96 -0.62 -5.25
CA ARG A 34 -3.41 -0.42 -5.17
C ARG A 34 -4.17 -1.48 -5.93
N VAL A 35 -5.39 -1.73 -5.48
CA VAL A 35 -6.35 -2.61 -6.14
C VAL A 35 -7.65 -1.85 -6.37
N GLN A 36 -8.15 -1.88 -7.59
CA GLN A 36 -9.47 -1.34 -7.90
C GLN A 36 -10.53 -2.25 -7.28
N SER A 37 -11.37 -1.69 -6.39
CA SER A 37 -12.24 -2.48 -5.50
C SER A 37 -13.28 -3.35 -6.21
N LYS A 38 -13.69 -2.99 -7.43
CA LYS A 38 -14.73 -3.70 -8.20
C LYS A 38 -14.16 -4.71 -9.20
N THR A 39 -13.03 -4.40 -9.82
CA THR A 39 -12.43 -5.20 -10.91
C THR A 39 -11.22 -5.99 -10.45
N MET A 40 -10.75 -5.77 -9.22
CA MET A 40 -9.57 -6.41 -8.65
C MET A 40 -8.28 -6.16 -9.45
N LYS A 41 -8.25 -5.10 -10.28
CA LYS A 41 -7.06 -4.72 -11.04
C LYS A 41 -5.98 -4.19 -10.08
N LEU A 42 -4.81 -4.82 -10.10
CA LEU A 42 -3.64 -4.49 -9.27
C LEU A 42 -2.66 -3.59 -10.02
N GLU A 43 -2.12 -2.59 -9.33
CA GLU A 43 -1.07 -1.71 -9.82
C GLU A 43 -0.03 -1.45 -8.72
N PHE A 44 1.27 -1.40 -9.07
CA PHE A 44 2.34 -1.00 -8.16
C PHE A 44 2.66 0.48 -8.37
N LEU A 45 2.78 1.25 -7.28
CA LEU A 45 2.70 2.71 -7.33
C LEU A 45 4.07 3.41 -7.33
N THR A 46 5.08 2.78 -6.74
CA THR A 46 6.42 3.38 -6.60
C THR A 46 7.50 2.32 -6.53
N LYS A 47 8.74 2.74 -6.79
CA LYS A 47 9.95 1.94 -6.54
C LYS A 47 10.52 2.14 -5.14
N VAL A 48 10.07 3.16 -4.42
CA VAL A 48 10.47 3.39 -3.02
C VAL A 48 9.87 2.27 -2.16
N PRO A 49 10.67 1.59 -1.33
CA PRO A 49 10.16 0.58 -0.40
C PRO A 49 9.05 1.14 0.49
N ALA A 50 8.01 0.35 0.74
CA ALA A 50 6.92 0.70 1.64
C ALA A 50 6.70 -0.38 2.70
N GLU A 51 6.84 0.00 3.97
CA GLU A 51 6.66 -0.90 5.12
C GLU A 51 5.27 -0.77 5.72
N ASP A 52 4.78 0.45 5.85
CA ASP A 52 3.43 0.79 6.33
C ASP A 52 2.80 1.90 5.48
N LEU A 53 1.48 2.06 5.57
CA LEU A 53 0.77 3.18 4.98
C LEU A 53 -0.38 3.70 5.86
N ALA A 54 -0.70 4.97 5.65
CA ALA A 54 -1.93 5.60 6.12
C ALA A 54 -2.47 6.53 5.03
N ILE A 55 -3.78 6.78 5.05
CA ILE A 55 -4.44 7.73 4.14
C ILE A 55 -4.79 8.97 4.94
N GLY A 56 -4.26 10.11 4.52
CA GLY A 56 -4.55 11.40 5.13
C GLY A 56 -5.98 11.86 4.82
N GLU A 57 -6.48 12.79 5.62
CA GLU A 57 -7.79 13.41 5.35
C GLU A 57 -7.81 14.14 4.00
N ASP A 58 -6.65 14.62 3.55
CA ASP A 58 -6.39 15.22 2.24
C ASP A 58 -6.43 14.21 1.07
N GLY A 59 -6.60 12.91 1.35
CA GLY A 59 -6.63 11.85 0.35
C GLY A 59 -5.25 11.41 -0.13
N ARG A 60 -4.16 11.98 0.40
CA ARG A 60 -2.81 11.51 0.10
C ARG A 60 -2.51 10.22 0.84
N ILE A 61 -1.58 9.46 0.28
CA ILE A 61 -1.07 8.24 0.90
C ILE A 61 0.28 8.54 1.49
N TYR A 62 0.39 8.33 2.79
CA TYR A 62 1.63 8.43 3.52
C TYR A 62 2.16 7.03 3.74
N PHE A 63 3.45 6.81 3.49
CA PHE A 63 4.06 5.50 3.68
C PHE A 63 5.48 5.60 4.21
N SER A 64 5.89 4.61 4.98
CA SER A 64 7.20 4.58 5.63
C SER A 64 8.21 3.75 4.85
N GLU A 65 9.44 4.24 4.85
CA GLU A 65 10.64 3.51 4.48
C GLU A 65 11.66 3.70 5.60
N HIS A 66 11.76 2.75 6.52
CA HIS A 66 12.57 2.91 7.74
C HIS A 66 12.20 4.20 8.50
N ALA A 67 13.14 5.15 8.61
CA ALA A 67 12.93 6.43 9.30
C ALA A 67 12.32 7.52 8.39
N ASN A 68 12.18 7.25 7.09
CA ASN A 68 11.67 8.20 6.12
C ASN A 68 10.14 8.08 6.01
N LEU A 69 9.47 9.23 5.92
CA LEU A 69 8.05 9.32 5.60
C LEU A 69 7.88 9.93 4.21
N TRP A 70 7.20 9.21 3.33
CA TRP A 70 6.95 9.60 1.96
C TRP A 70 5.45 9.86 1.73
N THR A 71 5.14 10.59 0.67
CA THR A 71 3.76 10.80 0.23
C THR A 71 3.58 10.43 -1.24
N TYR A 72 2.40 9.91 -1.57
CA TYR A 72 1.94 9.64 -2.92
C TYR A 72 0.57 10.30 -3.12
N GLN A 73 0.40 10.95 -4.27
CA GLN A 73 -0.87 11.54 -4.68
C GLN A 73 -1.53 10.62 -5.73
N PRO A 74 -2.70 10.03 -5.41
CA PRO A 74 -3.46 9.14 -6.30
C PRO A 74 -3.88 9.69 -7.65
#